data_AF-A0A954IBS2-F1
#
_entry.id   AF-A0A954IBS2-F1
#
_cell.length_a   1.000
_cell.length_b   1.000
_cell.length_c   1.000
_cell.angle_alpha   90.00
_cell.angle_beta   90.00
_cell.angle_gamma   90.00
#
_symmetry.space_group_name_H-M   'P 1'
#
loop_
_entity.id
_entity.type
_entity.pdbx_description
1 polymer ?
#
loop_
_entity_poly.entity_id
_entity_poly.type
_entity_poly.pdbx_seq_one_letter_code
_entity_poly.pdbx_strand_id
1 'polypeptide(L)'
;MHHGLSTSQAACGRLLPRTAAHSQCARTNRNPPTRSPGRAGLTLIESAVSVVLVGLLIIGAMQTLGMALKTRHAGRQRMQASFLAEQLLDEVSRQPWLDPDGTTVAGHLGRESDDPLNPESRSQLDDMDDLHQWMESPCRDASGTVLPGTDGLQRTVTVENISGTVTNGVTAVTAETGLRRITVTVRIAGESAATASVLVSRADVERLADCYESIQVPF
;
A
#
# COMPACT_ATOMS: atom_id res chain seq x y z
N MET A 1 26.64 32.03 -33.44
CA MET A 1 27.89 32.03 -32.66
C MET A 1 27.84 30.83 -31.72
N HIS A 2 28.68 29.85 -32.04
CA HIS A 2 28.79 28.55 -31.40
C HIS A 2 29.78 28.61 -30.23
N HIS A 3 29.43 28.08 -29.06
CA HIS A 3 30.30 27.48 -28.05
C HIS A 3 29.38 26.59 -27.18
N GLY A 4 29.51 25.29 -26.99
CA GLY A 4 30.65 24.38 -27.11
C GLY A 4 31.29 24.15 -25.72
N LEU A 5 31.36 22.88 -25.28
CA LEU A 5 32.00 22.25 -24.08
C LEU A 5 30.94 21.55 -23.19
N SER A 6 30.76 20.22 -23.11
CA SER A 6 31.59 19.01 -23.27
C SER A 6 32.68 18.79 -22.21
N THR A 7 32.33 18.03 -21.17
CA THR A 7 33.18 17.28 -20.23
C THR A 7 32.36 16.04 -19.83
N SER A 8 32.64 14.76 -20.16
CA SER A 8 33.84 13.93 -20.23
C SER A 8 34.56 13.70 -18.90
N GLN A 9 34.21 12.63 -18.19
CA GLN A 9 35.09 11.70 -17.44
C GLN A 9 34.22 10.53 -16.94
N ALA A 10 34.30 9.29 -17.46
CA ALA A 10 35.40 8.32 -17.49
C ALA A 10 35.82 7.81 -16.10
N ALA A 11 35.27 6.66 -15.69
CA ALA A 11 35.87 5.72 -14.73
C ALA A 11 35.55 4.30 -15.24
N CYS A 12 36.39 3.73 -16.10
CA CYS A 12 37.66 3.04 -15.79
C CYS A 12 37.41 1.68 -15.13
N GLY A 13 37.47 0.64 -15.96
CA GLY A 13 37.39 -0.74 -15.54
C GLY A 13 38.63 -1.22 -14.79
N ARG A 14 38.46 -2.33 -14.07
CA ARG A 14 39.59 -3.14 -13.56
C ARG A 14 39.13 -4.60 -13.54
N LEU A 15 39.45 -5.34 -14.59
CA LEU A 15 40.65 -6.18 -14.72
C LEU A 15 40.65 -7.35 -13.73
N LEU A 16 40.19 -8.49 -14.27
CA LEU A 16 40.58 -9.83 -13.86
C LEU A 16 42.12 -9.94 -13.82
N PRO A 17 42.73 -10.53 -12.78
CA PRO A 17 44.10 -10.99 -12.89
C PRO A 17 44.16 -12.36 -13.57
N ARG A 18 44.91 -12.36 -14.68
CA ARG A 18 45.50 -13.50 -15.38
C ARG A 18 46.45 -14.28 -14.47
N THR A 19 46.38 -15.59 -14.62
CA THR A 19 47.50 -16.57 -14.62
C THR A 19 48.88 -16.08 -14.20
N ALA A 20 49.41 -16.66 -13.13
CA ALA A 20 50.85 -16.81 -12.92
C ALA A 20 51.17 -18.28 -12.64
N ALA A 21 51.84 -18.91 -13.60
CA ALA A 21 52.53 -20.17 -13.47
C ALA A 21 53.72 -19.99 -12.52
N HIS A 22 53.84 -20.84 -11.50
CA HIS A 22 55.05 -20.95 -10.71
C HIS A 22 55.33 -22.39 -10.32
N SER A 23 56.50 -22.84 -10.78
CA SER A 23 57.47 -23.64 -10.05
C SER A 23 57.05 -25.05 -9.62
N GLN A 24 57.24 -25.99 -10.55
CA GLN A 24 57.39 -27.41 -10.24
C GLN A 24 58.73 -27.64 -9.54
N CYS A 25 58.76 -27.46 -8.22
CA CYS A 25 59.73 -28.14 -7.38
C CYS A 25 59.35 -29.62 -7.31
N ALA A 26 60.22 -30.47 -7.85
CA ALA A 26 60.17 -31.91 -7.73
C ALA A 26 60.12 -32.33 -6.26
N ARG A 27 58.91 -32.54 -5.72
CA ARG A 27 58.68 -33.31 -4.50
C ARG A 27 58.55 -34.76 -4.92
N THR A 28 59.47 -35.56 -4.40
CA THR A 28 59.46 -37.01 -4.43
C THR A 28 58.12 -37.51 -3.90
N ASN A 29 57.30 -38.03 -4.81
CA ASN A 29 55.97 -38.55 -4.54
C ASN A 29 56.07 -39.88 -3.76
N ARG A 30 56.21 -39.78 -2.44
CA ARG A 30 55.84 -40.89 -1.54
C ARG A 30 54.32 -40.91 -1.48
N ASN A 31 53.68 -41.62 -2.40
CA ASN A 31 52.28 -41.96 -2.27
C ASN A 31 52.11 -42.69 -0.92
N PRO A 32 51.43 -42.12 0.09
CA PRO A 32 50.99 -42.92 1.22
C PRO A 32 50.07 -44.02 0.67
N PRO A 33 50.07 -45.23 1.25
CA PRO A 33 49.16 -46.28 0.81
C PRO A 33 47.74 -45.73 0.91
N THR A 34 47.09 -45.56 -0.25
CA THR A 34 45.67 -45.27 -0.34
C THR A 34 44.96 -46.49 0.24
N ARG A 35 44.67 -46.47 1.55
CA ARG A 35 43.67 -47.36 2.13
C ARG A 35 42.42 -47.13 1.29
N SER A 36 42.04 -48.14 0.50
CA SER A 36 40.73 -48.15 -0.14
C SER A 36 39.72 -47.84 0.97
N PRO A 37 38.94 -46.74 0.89
CA PRO A 37 37.88 -46.55 1.84
C PRO A 37 37.03 -47.81 1.76
N GLY A 38 36.97 -48.56 2.86
CA GLY A 38 36.15 -49.76 2.93
C GLY A 38 34.77 -49.37 2.46
N ARG A 39 34.21 -50.11 1.51
CA ARG A 39 32.84 -49.89 1.04
C ARG A 39 31.92 -50.19 2.22
N ALA A 40 31.68 -49.19 3.05
CA ALA A 40 30.69 -49.23 4.10
C ALA A 40 29.33 -49.12 3.41
N GLY A 41 28.67 -50.26 3.19
CA GLY A 41 27.27 -50.27 2.79
C GLY A 41 26.43 -49.67 3.91
N LEU A 42 25.46 -48.82 3.56
CA LEU A 42 24.45 -48.35 4.51
C LEU A 42 23.72 -49.57 5.08
N THR A 43 23.58 -49.61 6.40
CA THR A 43 22.84 -50.70 7.03
C THR A 43 21.35 -50.56 6.74
N LEU A 44 20.61 -51.67 6.67
CA LEU A 44 19.16 -51.63 6.41
C LEU A 44 18.43 -50.75 7.44
N ILE A 45 18.88 -50.81 8.70
CA ILE A 45 18.37 -49.95 9.78
C ILE A 45 18.64 -48.46 9.53
N GLU A 46 19.81 -48.09 9.02
CA GLU A 46 20.17 -46.71 8.70
C GLU A 46 19.30 -46.15 7.56
N SER A 47 19.03 -46.95 6.53
CA SER A 47 18.10 -46.56 5.46
C SER A 47 16.67 -46.37 5.97
N ALA A 48 16.19 -47.25 6.87
CA ALA A 48 14.86 -47.14 7.46
C ALA A 48 14.73 -45.88 8.33
N VAL A 49 15.73 -45.59 9.17
CA VAL A 49 15.75 -44.36 9.98
C VAL A 49 15.79 -43.11 9.09
N SER A 50 16.56 -43.14 8.01
CA SER A 50 16.65 -42.01 7.07
C SER A 50 15.31 -41.70 6.40
N VAL A 51 14.56 -42.72 5.97
CA VAL A 51 13.23 -42.53 5.37
C VAL A 51 12.25 -41.95 6.39
N VAL A 52 12.28 -42.40 7.65
CA VAL A 52 11.45 -41.84 8.72
C VAL A 52 11.78 -40.36 8.94
N LEU A 53 13.07 -40.01 9.02
CA LEU A 53 13.49 -38.62 9.22
C LEU A 53 13.09 -37.71 8.05
N VAL A 54 13.28 -38.17 6.81
CA VAL A 54 12.84 -37.42 5.62
C VAL A 54 11.33 -37.22 5.61
N GLY A 55 10.55 -38.24 6.01
CA GLY A 55 9.10 -38.12 6.15
C GLY A 55 8.70 -37.02 7.13
N LEU A 56 9.33 -36.97 8.31
CA LEU A 56 9.09 -35.92 9.30
C LEU A 56 9.48 -34.52 8.78
N LEU A 57 10.59 -34.42 8.03
CA LEU A 57 11.03 -33.15 7.43
C LEU A 57 10.03 -32.64 6.38
N ILE A 58 9.47 -33.51 5.54
CA ILE A 58 8.48 -33.12 4.52
C ILE A 58 7.20 -32.59 5.18
N ILE A 59 6.74 -33.24 6.27
CA ILE A 59 5.57 -32.77 7.02
C ILE A 59 5.81 -31.36 7.58
N GLY A 60 6.97 -31.12 8.20
CA GLY A 60 7.33 -29.78 8.69
C GLY A 60 7.43 -28.74 7.56
N ALA A 61 8.01 -29.11 6.41
CA ALA A 61 8.11 -28.24 5.24
C ALA A 61 6.73 -27.85 4.68
N MET A 62 5.77 -28.78 4.64
CA MET A 62 4.44 -28.49 4.12
C MET A 62 3.64 -27.55 5.03
N GLN A 63 3.78 -27.69 6.35
CA GLN A 63 3.15 -26.78 7.32
C GLN A 63 3.71 -25.35 7.20
N THR A 64 5.03 -25.20 7.08
CA THR A 64 5.67 -23.89 6.91
C THR A 64 5.27 -23.25 5.58
N LEU A 65 5.16 -24.02 4.49
CA LEU A 65 4.67 -23.52 3.21
C LEU A 65 3.21 -23.04 3.28
N GLY A 66 2.33 -23.79 3.93
CA GLY A 66 0.93 -23.41 4.12
C GLY A 66 0.78 -22.08 4.88
N MET A 67 1.56 -21.93 5.96
CA MET A 67 1.64 -20.68 6.72
C MET A 67 2.15 -19.51 5.86
N ALA A 68 3.20 -19.74 5.06
CA ALA A 68 3.77 -18.70 4.19
C ALA A 68 2.76 -18.21 3.13
N LEU A 69 1.98 -19.12 2.53
CA LEU A 69 0.94 -18.75 1.58
C LEU A 69 -0.19 -17.96 2.24
N LYS A 70 -0.64 -18.38 3.43
CA LYS A 70 -1.67 -17.67 4.19
C LYS A 70 -1.23 -16.24 4.54
N THR A 71 0.01 -16.07 5.00
CA THR A 71 0.57 -14.75 5.31
C THR A 71 0.69 -13.88 4.06
N ARG A 72 1.10 -14.44 2.91
CA ARG A 72 1.15 -13.71 1.63
C ARG A 72 -0.24 -13.23 1.19
N HIS A 73 -1.26 -14.08 1.34
CA HIS A 73 -2.63 -13.72 0.99
C HIS A 73 -3.16 -12.58 1.87
N ALA A 74 -3.01 -12.72 3.19
CA ALA A 74 -3.43 -11.69 4.14
C ALA A 74 -2.65 -10.37 3.93
N GLY A 75 -1.35 -10.46 3.61
CA GLY A 75 -0.54 -9.30 3.28
C GLY A 75 -1.04 -8.56 2.04
N ARG A 76 -1.38 -9.27 0.97
CA ARG A 76 -1.94 -8.67 -0.25
C ARG A 76 -3.27 -7.96 0.03
N GLN A 77 -4.17 -8.59 0.78
CA GLN A 77 -5.47 -7.99 1.12
C GLN A 77 -5.31 -6.71 1.95
N ARG A 78 -4.37 -6.67 2.91
CA ARG A 78 -4.08 -5.46 3.69
C ARG A 78 -3.50 -4.34 2.84
N MET A 79 -2.52 -4.65 1.98
CA MET A 79 -1.96 -3.66 1.06
C MET A 79 -3.02 -3.08 0.13
N GLN A 80 -3.91 -3.93 -0.38
CA GLN A 80 -5.04 -3.48 -1.19
C GLN A 80 -6.02 -2.62 -0.40
N ALA A 81 -6.34 -2.99 0.84
CA ALA A 81 -7.19 -2.18 1.72
C ALA A 81 -6.58 -0.80 1.99
N SER A 82 -5.26 -0.71 2.23
CA SER A 82 -4.56 0.56 2.40
C SER A 82 -4.65 1.44 1.14
N PHE A 83 -4.39 0.86 -0.04
CA PHE A 83 -4.50 1.59 -1.29
C PHE A 83 -5.93 2.11 -1.53
N LEU A 84 -6.94 1.29 -1.25
CA LEU A 84 -8.34 1.68 -1.38
C LEU A 84 -8.75 2.78 -0.38
N ALA A 85 -8.16 2.78 0.81
CA ALA A 85 -8.37 3.81 1.83
C ALA A 85 -7.77 5.15 1.36
N GLU A 86 -6.51 5.12 0.91
CA GLU A 86 -5.79 6.29 0.43
C GLU A 86 -6.43 6.87 -0.84
N GLN A 87 -6.82 6.02 -1.78
CA GLN A 87 -7.49 6.46 -3.01
C GLN A 87 -8.79 7.22 -2.71
N LEU A 88 -9.64 6.67 -1.83
CA LEU A 88 -10.89 7.34 -1.46
C LEU A 88 -10.65 8.56 -0.58
N LEU A 89 -9.63 8.54 0.28
CA LEU A 89 -9.25 9.70 1.08
C LEU A 89 -8.81 10.87 0.19
N ASP A 90 -8.00 10.57 -0.82
CA ASP A 90 -7.49 11.55 -1.80
C ASP A 90 -8.64 12.14 -2.62
N GLU A 91 -9.60 11.32 -3.02
CA GLU A 91 -10.84 11.74 -3.70
C GLU A 91 -11.66 12.70 -2.84
N VAL A 92 -12.03 12.29 -1.61
CA VAL A 92 -12.86 13.12 -0.70
C VAL A 92 -12.14 14.40 -0.29
N SER A 93 -10.81 14.36 -0.11
CA SER A 93 -10.03 15.54 0.28
C SER A 93 -9.93 16.62 -0.79
N ARG A 94 -10.27 16.30 -2.05
CA ARG A 94 -10.25 17.24 -3.18
C ARG A 94 -11.62 17.82 -3.52
N GLN A 95 -12.67 17.34 -2.86
CA GLN A 95 -13.99 17.90 -3.08
C GLN A 95 -14.10 19.33 -2.51
N PRO A 96 -14.98 20.16 -3.09
CA PRO A 96 -15.39 21.43 -2.53
C PRO A 96 -15.73 21.33 -1.04
N TRP A 97 -15.40 22.38 -0.29
CA TRP A 97 -15.76 22.45 1.13
C TRP A 97 -17.28 22.60 1.34
N LEU A 98 -17.95 23.27 0.41
CA LEU A 98 -19.38 23.52 0.39
C LEU A 98 -19.92 23.07 -0.96
N ASP A 99 -21.14 22.54 -0.96
CA ASP A 99 -21.96 22.30 -2.14
C ASP A 99 -21.91 23.50 -3.11
N PRO A 100 -21.50 23.28 -4.38
CA PRO A 100 -21.48 24.30 -5.42
C PRO A 100 -22.87 24.68 -5.96
N ASP A 101 -23.84 23.78 -5.88
CA ASP A 101 -25.19 23.90 -6.44
C ASP A 101 -26.23 24.29 -5.37
N GLY A 102 -25.91 24.09 -4.09
CA GLY A 102 -26.83 24.24 -2.97
C GLY A 102 -26.82 25.58 -2.21
N THR A 103 -27.81 25.72 -1.33
CA THR A 103 -27.90 26.79 -0.32
C THR A 103 -27.45 26.29 1.05
N THR A 104 -26.34 25.55 1.13
CA THR A 104 -25.91 24.88 2.36
C THR A 104 -25.77 25.88 3.50
N VAL A 105 -26.43 25.59 4.62
CA VAL A 105 -26.24 26.32 5.85
C VAL A 105 -24.84 25.98 6.35
N ALA A 106 -23.90 26.90 6.15
CA ALA A 106 -22.50 26.73 6.54
C ALA A 106 -22.38 26.05 7.92
N GLY A 107 -21.87 24.82 7.92
CA GLY A 107 -21.55 24.08 9.13
C GLY A 107 -22.51 22.99 9.57
N HIS A 108 -23.52 22.65 8.77
CA HIS A 108 -24.11 21.31 8.89
C HIS A 108 -23.13 20.27 8.31
N LEU A 109 -23.20 19.02 8.80
CA LEU A 109 -22.48 17.90 8.21
C LEU A 109 -23.53 16.87 7.80
N GLY A 110 -23.29 16.29 6.63
CA GLY A 110 -24.18 15.29 6.06
C GLY A 110 -25.11 15.89 5.03
N ARG A 111 -25.66 14.98 4.25
CA ARG A 111 -26.35 15.23 3.00
C ARG A 111 -27.48 16.24 3.05
N GLU A 112 -27.59 17.00 1.96
CA GLU A 112 -28.62 17.97 1.72
C GLU A 112 -29.95 17.29 1.35
N SER A 113 -31.03 18.07 1.45
CA SER A 113 -32.40 17.57 1.25
C SER A 113 -32.71 17.17 -0.19
N ASP A 114 -31.94 17.70 -1.13
CA ASP A 114 -32.07 17.60 -2.57
C ASP A 114 -31.21 16.48 -3.17
N ASP A 115 -30.29 15.91 -2.39
CA ASP A 115 -29.44 14.83 -2.85
C ASP A 115 -30.20 13.49 -2.99
N PRO A 116 -29.72 12.58 -3.85
CA PRO A 116 -30.37 11.30 -4.13
C PRO A 116 -30.07 10.24 -3.06
N LEU A 117 -31.10 9.69 -2.38
CA LEU A 117 -30.96 8.74 -1.23
C LEU A 117 -30.00 7.57 -1.48
N ASN A 118 -29.91 7.12 -2.73
CA ASN A 118 -28.94 6.15 -3.19
C ASN A 118 -28.25 6.71 -4.43
N PRO A 119 -27.13 7.43 -4.29
CA PRO A 119 -26.40 7.93 -5.45
C PRO A 119 -25.87 6.72 -6.24
N GLU A 120 -26.11 6.74 -7.55
CA GLU A 120 -25.62 5.71 -8.48
C GLU A 120 -24.15 5.95 -8.84
N SER A 121 -23.68 7.19 -8.68
CA SER A 121 -22.33 7.67 -8.97
C SER A 121 -21.87 8.65 -7.89
N ARG A 122 -20.56 8.72 -7.64
CA ARG A 122 -19.97 9.72 -6.73
C ARG A 122 -19.98 11.14 -7.29
N SER A 123 -20.26 11.30 -8.57
CA SER A 123 -20.52 12.63 -9.15
C SER A 123 -21.78 13.31 -8.61
N GLN A 124 -22.63 12.57 -7.87
CA GLN A 124 -23.82 13.09 -7.18
C GLN A 124 -23.54 13.36 -5.69
N LEU A 125 -22.28 13.19 -5.26
CA LEU A 125 -21.79 13.54 -3.93
C LEU A 125 -20.72 14.61 -4.19
N ASP A 126 -21.14 15.84 -4.37
CA ASP A 126 -20.33 16.87 -5.02
C ASP A 126 -19.51 17.72 -4.06
N ASP A 127 -19.77 17.60 -2.75
CA ASP A 127 -18.96 18.18 -1.69
C ASP A 127 -18.42 17.14 -0.69
N MET A 128 -17.68 17.62 0.32
CA MET A 128 -17.02 16.75 1.29
C MET A 128 -18.02 16.09 2.27
N ASP A 129 -19.06 16.80 2.69
CA ASP A 129 -20.00 16.37 3.74
C ASP A 129 -21.00 15.34 3.24
N ASP A 130 -21.28 15.35 1.96
CA ASP A 130 -22.07 14.35 1.26
C ASP A 130 -21.59 12.91 1.49
N LEU A 131 -20.28 12.75 1.65
CA LEU A 131 -19.66 11.47 1.93
C LEU A 131 -19.63 11.13 3.43
N HIS A 132 -20.14 11.97 4.32
CA HIS A 132 -20.25 11.62 5.72
C HIS A 132 -21.14 10.38 5.92
N GLN A 133 -20.58 9.35 6.56
CA GLN A 133 -21.23 8.03 6.75
C GLN A 133 -21.47 7.25 5.46
N TRP A 134 -20.91 7.68 4.33
CA TRP A 134 -20.97 6.92 3.09
C TRP A 134 -20.34 5.54 3.28
N MET A 135 -21.04 4.50 2.83
CA MET A 135 -20.59 3.13 2.90
C MET A 135 -20.83 2.43 1.57
N GLU A 136 -19.82 1.72 1.08
CA GLU A 136 -19.91 1.01 -0.19
C GLU A 136 -19.32 -0.40 -0.13
N SER A 137 -20.01 -1.33 -0.79
CA SER A 137 -19.59 -2.69 -1.08
C SER A 137 -20.45 -3.22 -2.25
N PRO A 138 -19.87 -3.66 -3.38
CA PRO A 138 -18.43 -3.72 -3.67
C PRO A 138 -17.80 -2.33 -3.84
N CYS A 139 -16.46 -2.25 -3.71
CA CYS A 139 -15.74 -0.99 -3.88
C CYS A 139 -15.82 -0.52 -5.34
N ARG A 140 -16.13 0.76 -5.57
CA ARG A 140 -16.25 1.35 -6.91
C ARG A 140 -15.20 2.44 -7.15
N ASP A 141 -14.94 2.82 -8.39
CA ASP A 141 -14.22 4.07 -8.67
C ASP A 141 -15.19 5.27 -8.67
N ALA A 142 -14.66 6.47 -8.92
CA ALA A 142 -15.45 7.71 -8.98
C ALA A 142 -16.54 7.68 -10.06
N SER A 143 -16.38 6.85 -11.11
CA SER A 143 -17.38 6.68 -12.17
C SER A 143 -18.48 5.67 -11.81
N GLY A 144 -18.40 5.05 -10.63
CA GLY A 144 -19.34 4.00 -10.21
C GLY A 144 -18.97 2.60 -10.72
N THR A 145 -17.84 2.44 -11.42
CA THR A 145 -17.38 1.15 -11.93
C THR A 145 -16.80 0.30 -10.80
N VAL A 146 -17.22 -0.96 -10.70
CA VAL A 146 -16.72 -1.87 -9.66
C VAL A 146 -15.22 -2.16 -9.85
N LEU A 147 -14.45 -1.97 -8.79
CA LEU A 147 -13.02 -2.27 -8.78
C LEU A 147 -12.81 -3.79 -8.68
N PRO A 148 -12.13 -4.43 -9.64
CA PRO A 148 -11.95 -5.88 -9.65
C PRO A 148 -11.10 -6.35 -8.47
N GLY A 149 -11.43 -7.53 -7.94
CA GLY A 149 -10.70 -8.14 -6.83
C GLY A 149 -10.92 -7.43 -5.49
N THR A 150 -11.95 -6.59 -5.37
CA THR A 150 -12.35 -5.95 -4.11
C THR A 150 -13.50 -6.68 -3.42
N ASP A 151 -13.76 -7.93 -3.81
CA ASP A 151 -14.84 -8.74 -3.26
C ASP A 151 -14.68 -8.92 -1.74
N GLY A 152 -15.73 -8.59 -0.99
CA GLY A 152 -15.74 -8.67 0.47
C GLY A 152 -14.99 -7.55 1.19
N LEU A 153 -14.44 -6.57 0.47
CA LEU A 153 -13.98 -5.30 1.02
C LEU A 153 -15.14 -4.29 1.06
N GLN A 154 -15.21 -3.56 2.16
CA GLN A 154 -16.17 -2.47 2.35
C GLN A 154 -15.40 -1.21 2.74
N ARG A 155 -15.82 -0.06 2.20
CA ARG A 155 -15.28 1.24 2.61
C ARG A 155 -16.34 2.04 3.36
N THR A 156 -15.89 2.83 4.32
CA THR A 156 -16.72 3.79 5.03
C THR A 156 -15.96 5.10 5.16
N VAL A 157 -16.64 6.21 4.89
CA VAL A 157 -16.11 7.56 5.03
C VAL A 157 -16.76 8.21 6.26
N THR A 158 -15.98 8.96 7.02
CA THR A 158 -16.46 9.75 8.14
C THR A 158 -15.79 11.11 8.09
N VAL A 159 -16.62 12.15 7.98
CA VAL A 159 -16.20 13.55 8.01
C VAL A 159 -16.64 14.16 9.33
N GLU A 160 -15.74 14.80 10.05
CA GLU A 160 -16.06 15.43 11.33
C GLU A 160 -15.51 16.85 11.35
N ASN A 161 -16.33 17.81 11.81
CA ASN A 161 -15.84 19.13 12.17
C ASN A 161 -14.97 18.93 13.42
N ILE A 162 -13.81 19.56 13.44
CA ILE A 162 -12.87 19.41 14.53
C ILE A 162 -12.48 20.76 15.10
N SER A 163 -12.34 20.81 16.42
CA SER A 163 -11.64 21.91 17.08
C SER A 163 -10.31 21.39 17.60
N GLY A 164 -9.27 22.21 17.45
CA GLY A 164 -7.95 21.89 17.97
C GLY A 164 -7.24 23.16 18.37
N THR A 165 -6.73 23.18 19.59
CA THR A 165 -5.65 24.10 19.99
C THR A 165 -4.42 23.27 20.27
N VAL A 166 -3.24 23.89 20.24
CA VAL A 166 -1.95 23.25 20.56
C VAL A 166 -1.99 22.53 21.92
N THR A 167 -2.91 22.92 22.81
CA THR A 167 -2.99 22.44 24.20
C THR A 167 -3.98 21.29 24.43
N ASN A 168 -5.06 21.17 23.65
CA ASN A 168 -6.16 20.24 23.96
C ASN A 168 -6.33 19.07 22.97
N GLY A 169 -5.43 18.96 21.98
CA GLY A 169 -5.57 17.94 20.93
C GLY A 169 -6.76 18.20 20.01
N VAL A 170 -6.92 17.34 19.00
CA VAL A 170 -7.99 17.44 17.99
C VAL A 170 -9.22 16.70 18.47
N THR A 171 -10.33 17.42 18.65
CA THR A 171 -11.60 16.87 19.15
C THR A 171 -12.72 17.13 18.14
N ALA A 172 -13.57 16.13 17.91
CA ALA A 172 -14.77 16.28 17.08
C ALA A 172 -15.75 17.24 17.75
N VAL A 173 -16.31 18.15 16.97
CA VAL A 173 -17.30 19.15 17.39
C VAL A 173 -18.43 19.18 16.38
N THR A 174 -19.60 19.64 16.81
CA THR A 174 -20.74 19.81 15.90
C THR A 174 -20.68 21.12 15.13
N ALA A 175 -20.10 22.17 15.73
CA ALA A 175 -19.97 23.47 15.10
C ALA A 175 -18.85 23.48 14.05
N GLU A 176 -19.08 24.20 12.96
CA GLU A 176 -18.06 24.47 11.95
C GLU A 176 -16.95 25.37 12.51
N THR A 177 -15.72 24.98 12.26
CA THR A 177 -14.50 25.63 12.76
C THR A 177 -13.57 26.06 11.64
N GLY A 178 -13.90 25.73 10.39
CA GLY A 178 -13.00 25.79 9.23
C GLY A 178 -11.99 24.65 9.21
N LEU A 179 -12.15 23.63 10.06
CA LEU A 179 -11.29 22.45 10.13
C LEU A 179 -12.14 21.18 10.15
N ARG A 180 -11.84 20.24 9.24
CA ARG A 180 -12.49 18.94 9.12
C ARG A 180 -11.46 17.82 9.19
N ARG A 181 -11.84 16.72 9.84
CA ARG A 181 -11.11 15.45 9.79
C ARG A 181 -11.89 14.49 8.90
N ILE A 182 -11.24 14.00 7.86
CA ILE A 182 -11.77 12.93 7.02
C ILE A 182 -11.09 11.64 7.45
N THR A 183 -11.88 10.60 7.69
CA THR A 183 -11.40 9.27 8.00
C THR A 183 -12.05 8.28 7.04
N VAL A 184 -11.23 7.55 6.31
CA VAL A 184 -11.66 6.43 5.48
C VAL A 184 -11.23 5.14 6.16
N THR A 185 -12.19 4.25 6.38
CA THR A 185 -11.95 2.92 6.94
C THR A 185 -12.33 1.86 5.93
N VAL A 186 -11.43 0.90 5.70
CA VAL A 186 -11.66 -0.26 4.84
C VAL A 186 -11.73 -1.51 5.71
N ARG A 187 -12.80 -2.27 5.55
CA ARG A 187 -13.09 -3.49 6.33
C ARG A 187 -13.00 -4.73 5.46
N ILE A 188 -12.47 -5.81 6.02
CA ILE A 188 -12.49 -7.16 5.45
C ILE A 188 -13.33 -8.03 6.38
N ALA A 189 -14.42 -8.60 5.87
CA ALA A 189 -15.35 -9.43 6.66
C ALA A 189 -15.84 -8.74 7.97
N GLY A 190 -16.03 -7.41 7.93
CA GLY A 190 -16.49 -6.59 9.06
C GLY A 190 -15.38 -6.06 9.98
N GLU A 191 -14.17 -6.64 9.93
CA GLU A 191 -13.02 -6.17 10.72
C GLU A 191 -12.27 -5.05 10.00
N SER A 192 -11.81 -4.03 10.73
CA SER A 192 -10.99 -2.96 10.14
C SER A 192 -9.66 -3.52 9.64
N ALA A 193 -9.39 -3.35 8.34
CA ALA A 193 -8.18 -3.82 7.68
C ALA A 193 -7.18 -2.69 7.43
N ALA A 194 -7.69 -1.49 7.09
CA ALA A 194 -6.89 -0.29 6.91
C ALA A 194 -7.73 0.96 7.24
N THR A 195 -7.06 1.98 7.76
CA THR A 195 -7.67 3.29 8.03
C THR A 195 -6.69 4.36 7.57
N ALA A 196 -7.19 5.36 6.84
CA ALA A 196 -6.45 6.54 6.43
C ALA A 196 -7.23 7.78 6.87
N SER A 197 -6.52 8.81 7.34
CA SER A 197 -7.15 10.05 7.76
C SER A 197 -6.32 11.27 7.39
N VAL A 198 -7.01 12.38 7.13
CA VAL A 198 -6.40 13.66 6.82
C VAL A 198 -7.16 14.77 7.55
N LEU A 199 -6.41 15.81 7.93
CA LEU A 199 -6.98 17.07 8.42
C LEU A 199 -6.99 18.06 7.28
N VAL A 200 -8.13 18.68 7.06
CA VAL A 200 -8.33 19.65 5.99
C VAL A 200 -8.79 20.96 6.60
N SER A 201 -8.19 22.06 6.16
CA SER A 201 -8.65 23.40 6.51
C SER A 201 -9.39 24.01 5.32
N ARG A 202 -10.45 24.75 5.62
CA ARG A 202 -11.24 25.46 4.61
C ARG A 202 -10.36 26.40 3.79
N ALA A 203 -9.49 27.14 4.46
CA ALA A 203 -8.60 28.10 3.83
C ALA A 203 -7.62 27.44 2.84
N ASP A 204 -7.18 26.20 3.09
CA ASP A 204 -6.28 25.50 2.17
C ASP A 204 -7.01 24.92 0.97
N VAL A 205 -8.24 24.41 1.15
CA VAL A 205 -9.09 23.93 0.04
C VAL A 205 -9.45 25.08 -0.90
N GLU A 206 -9.88 26.22 -0.35
CA GLU A 206 -10.21 27.41 -1.13
C GLU A 206 -8.98 27.93 -1.91
N ARG A 207 -7.79 27.96 -1.30
CA ARG A 207 -6.55 28.34 -2.03
C ARG A 207 -6.20 27.38 -3.16
N LEU A 208 -6.43 26.07 -2.98
CA LEU A 208 -6.13 25.06 -3.98
C LEU A 208 -7.06 25.20 -5.19
N ALA A 209 -8.33 25.52 -4.97
CA ALA A 209 -9.29 25.83 -6.03
C ALA A 209 -8.82 27.03 -6.89
N ASP A 210 -8.42 28.13 -6.25
CA ASP A 210 -7.92 29.34 -6.93
C ASP A 210 -6.67 29.06 -7.80
N CYS A 211 -5.75 28.23 -7.28
CA CYS A 211 -4.51 27.90 -7.99
C CYS A 211 -4.77 27.08 -9.26
N TYR A 212 -5.75 26.18 -9.23
CA TYR A 212 -6.06 25.32 -10.38
C TYR A 212 -6.70 26.11 -11.54
N GLU A 213 -7.58 27.05 -11.22
CA GLU A 213 -8.22 27.90 -12.23
C GLU A 213 -7.20 28.83 -12.94
N SER A 214 -6.12 29.22 -12.25
CA SER A 214 -5.06 30.04 -12.82
C SER A 214 -4.08 29.30 -13.76
N ILE A 215 -4.08 27.96 -13.75
CA ILE A 215 -3.21 27.10 -14.59
C ILE A 215 -4.00 26.54 -15.79
N GLN A 216 -5.00 27.27 -16.28
CA GLN A 216 -5.57 26.99 -17.61
C GLN A 216 -4.53 27.39 -18.67
N VAL A 217 -3.68 26.44 -19.05
CA VAL A 217 -2.71 26.62 -20.14
C VAL A 217 -3.52 26.80 -21.43
N PRO A 218 -3.40 27.94 -22.15
CA PRO A 218 -4.08 28.10 -23.41
C PRO A 218 -3.53 27.05 -24.39
N PHE A 219 -4.41 26.14 -24.85
CA PHE A 219 -4.15 25.22 -25.94
C PHE A 219 -4.33 25.92 -27.29
#